data_AF-A0A655CA59-F1
#
_entry.id   AF-A0A655CA59-F1
#
_cell.length_a   1.000
_cell.length_b   1.000
_cell.length_c   1.000
_cell.angle_alpha   90.00
_cell.angle_beta   90.00
_cell.angle_gamma   90.00
#
_symmetry.space_group_name_H-M   'P 1'
#
loop_
_entity.id
_entity.type
_entity.pdbx_description
1 polymer ?
#
loop_
_entity_poly.entity_id
_entity_poly.type
_entity_poly.pdbx_seq_one_letter_code
_entity_poly.pdbx_strand_id
1 'polypeptide(L)'
;MQVALIEFARNVAGMDNANSTEFVPDCKYPVVALITEWRDEDGNVEVRSEKSDLGGTMRLGAQQCQLSDDSLVRQLYGASTIVERHRHRYEVNNMLLKQIEAAGLRVAGRSGDDQLVEIIEVPNHPWFVACQFHPEFTSTPRDGHPLFAGFVKAANEHQKRQAK
;
A
#
# COMPACT_ATOMS: atom_id res chain seq x y z
N MET A 1 -3.41 4.73 0.81
CA MET A 1 -2.16 4.29 1.48
C MET A 1 -1.06 5.33 1.54
N GLN A 2 -0.75 6.02 0.45
CA GLN A 2 0.41 6.93 0.33
C GLN A 2 0.62 7.90 1.51
N VAL A 3 -0.45 8.57 1.96
CA VAL A 3 -0.34 9.54 3.08
C VAL A 3 0.01 8.89 4.42
N ALA A 4 -0.36 7.62 4.64
CA ALA A 4 0.04 6.89 5.84
C ALA A 4 1.54 6.57 5.81
N LEU A 5 2.07 6.20 4.65
CA LEU A 5 3.51 6.00 4.47
C LEU A 5 4.29 7.30 4.68
N ILE A 6 3.78 8.42 4.15
CA ILE A 6 4.37 9.76 4.34
C ILE A 6 4.39 10.14 5.82
N GLU A 7 3.27 9.99 6.53
CA GLU A 7 3.16 10.32 7.95
C GLU A 7 4.14 9.49 8.79
N PHE A 8 4.18 8.17 8.58
CA PHE A 8 5.09 7.28 9.30
C PHE A 8 6.56 7.61 9.01
N ALA A 9 6.89 7.86 7.74
CA ALA A 9 8.25 8.23 7.35
C ALA A 9 8.71 9.53 8.03
N ARG A 10 7.85 10.55 8.08
CA ARG A 10 8.15 11.82 8.75
C ARG A 10 8.33 11.66 10.25
N ASN A 11 7.33 11.08 10.90
CA ASN A 11 7.20 11.18 12.36
C ASN A 11 7.84 10.01 13.12
N VAL A 12 8.05 8.86 12.47
CA VAL A 12 8.63 7.67 13.09
C VAL A 12 10.01 7.35 12.53
N ALA A 13 10.18 7.42 11.20
CA ALA A 13 11.47 7.10 10.55
C ALA A 13 12.44 8.29 10.47
N GLY A 14 12.07 9.48 10.96
CA GLY A 14 12.93 10.67 10.96
C GLY A 14 13.22 11.25 9.57
N MET A 15 12.38 10.95 8.58
CA MET A 15 12.51 11.46 7.22
C MET A 15 11.79 12.82 7.10
N ASP A 16 12.41 13.86 7.65
CA ASP A 16 11.84 15.21 7.63
C ASP A 16 11.41 15.64 6.22
N ASN A 17 10.17 16.13 6.11
CA ASN A 17 9.53 16.54 4.86
C ASN A 17 9.42 15.42 3.80
N ALA A 18 9.43 14.13 4.19
CA ALA A 18 9.14 13.04 3.26
C ALA A 18 7.82 13.26 2.52
N ASN A 19 7.75 12.97 1.23
CA ASN A 19 6.56 13.26 0.44
C ASN A 19 6.41 12.32 -0.75
N SER A 20 5.31 12.51 -1.50
CA SER A 20 5.15 11.97 -2.85
C SER A 20 5.68 12.95 -3.87
N THR A 21 6.35 12.45 -4.92
CA THR A 21 6.71 13.28 -6.08
C THR A 21 5.48 13.84 -6.80
N GLU A 22 4.30 13.23 -6.59
CA GLU A 22 3.02 13.77 -7.07
C GLU A 22 2.71 15.16 -6.52
N PHE A 23 3.10 15.43 -5.27
CA PHE A 23 2.78 16.68 -4.57
C PHE A 23 3.98 17.63 -4.54
N VAL A 24 5.18 17.09 -4.31
CA VAL A 24 6.43 17.86 -4.21
C VAL A 24 7.51 17.09 -4.98
N PRO A 25 7.69 17.39 -6.28
CA PRO A 25 8.59 16.63 -7.16
C PRO A 25 10.06 16.59 -6.70
N ASP A 26 10.51 17.63 -5.99
CA ASP A 26 11.88 17.84 -5.53
C ASP A 26 12.06 17.55 -4.02
N CYS A 27 11.13 16.82 -3.39
CA CYS A 27 11.25 16.50 -1.98
C CYS A 27 12.50 15.65 -1.69
N LYS A 28 13.15 15.93 -0.54
CA LYS A 28 14.37 15.24 -0.12
C LYS A 28 14.18 13.73 0.04
N TYR A 29 13.01 13.31 0.51
CA TYR A 29 12.66 11.90 0.69
C TYR A 29 11.38 11.57 -0.09
N PRO A 30 11.50 11.20 -1.38
CA PRO A 30 10.37 10.80 -2.22
C PRO A 30 9.97 9.36 -1.88
N VAL A 31 9.26 9.17 -0.75
CA VAL A 31 8.83 7.84 -0.27
C VAL A 31 7.73 7.23 -1.13
N VAL A 32 7.05 8.07 -1.92
CA VAL A 32 6.13 7.67 -2.98
C VAL A 32 6.57 8.38 -4.26
N ALA A 33 6.69 7.64 -5.36
CA ALA A 33 7.15 8.19 -6.62
C ALA A 33 6.57 7.42 -7.82
N LEU A 34 6.64 8.01 -9.01
CA LEU A 34 6.40 7.25 -10.23
C LEU A 34 7.49 6.18 -10.38
N ILE A 35 7.09 4.99 -10.78
CA ILE A 35 8.03 4.01 -11.30
C ILE A 35 8.47 4.51 -12.67
N THR A 36 9.68 5.07 -12.71
CA THR A 36 10.30 5.51 -13.96
C THR A 36 10.88 4.33 -14.74
N GLU A 37 10.88 3.10 -14.21
CA GLU A 37 11.38 1.91 -14.92
C GLU A 37 10.35 0.78 -14.85
N TRP A 38 9.57 0.60 -15.92
CA TRP A 38 8.62 -0.50 -16.03
C TRP A 38 9.21 -1.63 -16.87
N ARG A 39 9.05 -2.88 -16.44
CA ARG A 39 9.29 -4.02 -17.32
C ARG A 39 8.00 -4.38 -18.05
N ASP A 40 8.04 -4.46 -19.38
CA ASP A 40 6.92 -4.98 -20.17
C ASP A 40 6.81 -6.52 -20.07
N GLU A 41 5.78 -7.10 -20.68
CA GLU A 41 5.54 -8.56 -20.70
C GLU A 41 6.67 -9.34 -21.37
N ASP A 42 7.49 -8.67 -22.19
CA ASP A 42 8.66 -9.23 -22.88
C ASP A 42 9.96 -9.03 -22.07
N GLY A 43 9.89 -8.39 -20.90
CA GLY A 43 11.01 -8.16 -19.99
C GLY A 43 11.87 -6.94 -20.29
N ASN A 44 11.48 -6.07 -21.22
CA ASN A 44 12.22 -4.84 -21.55
C ASN A 44 11.99 -3.76 -20.49
N VAL A 45 13.06 -3.10 -20.06
CA VAL A 45 13.00 -1.97 -19.13
C VAL A 45 12.68 -0.69 -19.91
N GLU A 46 11.50 -0.12 -19.67
CA GLU A 46 11.10 1.17 -20.18
C GLU A 46 11.33 2.28 -19.16
N VAL A 47 12.19 3.23 -19.51
CA VAL A 47 12.43 4.44 -18.73
C VAL A 47 11.36 5.50 -19.05
N ARG A 48 10.48 5.80 -18.10
CA ARG A 48 9.29 6.66 -18.25
C ARG A 48 9.36 7.86 -17.30
N SER A 49 8.70 8.96 -17.67
CA SER A 49 8.64 10.20 -16.87
C SER A 49 7.20 10.69 -16.72
N GLU A 50 6.97 11.74 -15.91
CA GLU A 50 5.65 12.37 -15.77
C GLU A 50 5.03 12.83 -17.10
N LYS A 51 5.88 13.10 -18.10
CA LYS A 51 5.48 13.53 -19.45
C LYS A 51 5.13 12.37 -20.39
N SER A 52 5.36 11.13 -19.99
CA SER A 52 5.01 9.94 -20.78
C SER A 52 3.49 9.75 -20.79
N ASP A 53 2.96 9.22 -21.90
CA ASP A 53 1.53 8.97 -22.06
C ASP A 53 0.95 8.14 -20.91
N LEU A 54 -0.26 8.51 -20.46
CA LEU A 54 -0.93 7.96 -19.27
C LEU A 54 -1.02 6.43 -19.27
N GLY A 55 -1.03 5.80 -20.45
CA GLY A 55 -1.13 4.35 -20.62
C GLY A 55 0.05 3.55 -20.04
N GLY A 56 1.25 4.14 -19.94
CA GLY A 56 2.46 3.42 -19.52
C GLY A 56 2.78 3.48 -18.02
N THR A 57 2.03 4.23 -17.21
CA THR A 57 2.35 4.35 -15.76
C THR A 57 1.17 4.04 -14.86
N MET A 58 -0.01 3.81 -15.44
CA MET A 58 -1.24 3.54 -14.71
C MET A 58 -1.40 2.04 -14.49
N ARG A 59 -1.43 1.61 -13.23
CA ARG A 59 -1.94 0.28 -12.89
C ARG A 59 -3.45 0.34 -12.83
N LEU A 60 -4.10 -0.47 -13.67
CA LEU A 60 -5.53 -0.49 -13.81
C LEU A 60 -6.06 -1.93 -13.75
N GLY A 61 -7.16 -2.12 -13.03
CA GLY A 61 -7.89 -3.39 -13.06
C GLY A 61 -7.43 -4.39 -12.01
N ALA A 62 -7.90 -5.62 -12.15
CA ALA A 62 -7.64 -6.69 -11.19
C ALA A 62 -6.20 -7.19 -11.31
N GLN A 63 -5.48 -7.20 -10.19
CA GLN A 63 -4.11 -7.71 -10.11
C GLN A 63 -3.93 -8.54 -8.84
N GLN A 64 -3.02 -9.52 -8.90
CA GLN A 64 -2.68 -10.37 -7.77
C GLN A 64 -1.84 -9.61 -6.74
N CYS A 65 -2.14 -9.82 -5.47
CA CYS A 65 -1.37 -9.37 -4.31
C CYS A 65 -1.04 -10.58 -3.44
N GLN A 66 0.24 -10.78 -3.16
CA GLN A 66 0.75 -11.78 -2.22
C GLN A 66 0.74 -11.19 -0.81
N LEU A 67 0.24 -11.94 0.18
CA LEU A 67 0.13 -11.49 1.57
C LEU A 67 1.18 -12.15 2.45
N SER A 68 1.83 -11.36 3.30
CA SER A 68 2.81 -11.87 4.27
C SER A 68 2.13 -12.75 5.32
N ASP A 69 2.72 -13.90 5.65
CA ASP A 69 2.07 -14.92 6.49
C ASP A 69 1.67 -14.42 7.89
N ASP A 70 2.49 -13.58 8.52
CA ASP A 70 2.28 -13.04 9.88
C ASP A 70 1.52 -11.69 9.91
N SER A 71 0.82 -11.33 8.82
CA SER A 71 0.10 -10.06 8.70
C SER A 71 -1.35 -10.14 9.18
N LEU A 72 -1.88 -9.02 9.66
CA LEU A 72 -3.30 -8.91 10.00
C LEU A 72 -4.17 -9.13 8.76
N VAL A 73 -3.76 -8.61 7.60
CA VAL A 73 -4.49 -8.82 6.34
C VAL A 73 -4.52 -10.28 5.91
N ARG A 74 -3.44 -11.07 6.12
CA ARG A 74 -3.48 -12.52 5.85
C ARG A 74 -4.54 -13.21 6.70
N GLN A 75 -4.63 -12.85 7.98
CA GLN A 75 -5.66 -13.39 8.87
C GLN A 75 -7.07 -12.98 8.41
N LEU A 76 -7.27 -11.72 7.99
CA LEU A 76 -8.58 -11.24 7.55
C LEU A 76 -9.05 -11.93 6.27
N TYR A 77 -8.18 -12.00 5.24
CA TYR A 77 -8.52 -12.60 3.96
C TYR A 77 -8.55 -14.14 4.00
N GLY A 78 -7.79 -14.78 4.89
CA GLY A 78 -7.71 -16.24 4.99
C GLY A 78 -7.00 -16.92 3.82
N ALA A 79 -6.27 -16.16 2.98
CA ALA A 79 -5.61 -16.65 1.77
C ALA A 79 -4.21 -16.01 1.59
N SER A 80 -3.26 -16.75 1.00
CA SER A 80 -1.90 -16.24 0.72
C SER A 80 -1.83 -15.26 -0.43
N THR A 81 -2.78 -15.35 -1.34
CA THR A 81 -2.84 -14.51 -2.52
C THR A 81 -4.28 -14.06 -2.72
N ILE A 82 -4.45 -12.78 -3.00
CA ILE A 82 -5.74 -12.15 -3.27
C ILE A 82 -5.70 -11.45 -4.63
N VAL A 83 -6.86 -11.09 -5.14
CA VAL A 83 -6.99 -10.31 -6.39
C VAL A 83 -7.83 -9.08 -6.09
N GLU A 84 -7.25 -7.90 -6.32
CA GLU A 84 -7.90 -6.62 -6.02
C GLU A 84 -7.73 -5.64 -7.17
N ARG A 85 -8.58 -4.60 -7.21
CA ARG A 85 -8.64 -3.66 -8.33
C ARG A 85 -7.82 -2.40 -8.06
N HIS A 86 -6.95 -2.06 -8.99
CA HIS A 86 -6.06 -0.90 -8.91
C HIS A 86 -6.50 0.21 -9.86
N ARG A 87 -6.17 1.45 -9.48
CA ARG A 87 -6.28 2.65 -10.31
C ARG A 87 -5.34 3.74 -9.80
N HIS A 88 -4.05 3.52 -9.90
CA HIS A 88 -3.03 4.47 -9.42
C HIS A 88 -1.77 4.44 -10.28
N ARG A 89 -0.94 5.49 -10.14
CA ARG A 89 0.33 5.65 -10.88
C ARG A 89 1.56 5.66 -9.97
N TYR A 90 1.41 6.25 -8.80
CA TYR A 90 2.52 6.46 -7.87
C TYR A 90 2.62 5.31 -6.89
N GLU A 91 3.83 4.81 -6.75
CA GLU A 91 4.16 3.61 -6.00
C GLU A 91 5.10 3.92 -4.85
N VAL A 92 5.22 2.97 -3.93
CA VAL A 92 6.19 3.06 -2.84
C VAL A 92 7.61 3.02 -3.40
N ASN A 93 8.44 3.96 -2.97
CA ASN A 93 9.84 3.97 -3.37
C ASN A 93 10.64 2.93 -2.58
N ASN A 94 10.92 1.79 -3.22
CA ASN A 94 11.67 0.68 -2.64
C ASN A 94 13.09 1.06 -2.18
N MET A 95 13.69 2.13 -2.71
CA MET A 95 15.01 2.61 -2.27
C MET A 95 14.99 3.11 -0.81
N LEU A 96 13.86 3.67 -0.36
CA LEU A 96 13.69 4.20 0.99
C LEU A 96 12.97 3.22 1.92
N LEU A 97 12.30 2.21 1.36
CA LEU A 97 11.45 1.27 2.09
C LEU A 97 12.16 0.59 3.27
N LYS A 98 13.39 0.10 3.07
CA LYS A 98 14.14 -0.59 4.14
C LYS A 98 14.35 0.26 5.39
N GLN A 99 14.54 1.57 5.23
CA GLN A 99 14.70 2.49 6.36
C GLN A 99 13.38 2.68 7.12
N ILE A 100 12.25 2.72 6.39
CA ILE A 100 10.92 2.84 6.98
C ILE A 100 10.52 1.54 7.69
N GLU A 101 10.82 0.38 7.11
CA GLU A 101 10.59 -0.93 7.73
C GLU A 101 11.42 -1.11 9.01
N ALA A 102 12.70 -0.69 8.99
CA ALA A 102 13.56 -0.70 10.16
C ALA A 102 13.04 0.20 11.31
N ALA A 103 12.28 1.25 10.99
CA ALA A 103 11.60 2.10 11.97
C ALA A 103 10.29 1.49 12.52
N GLY A 104 9.86 0.34 11.99
CA GLY A 104 8.76 -0.46 12.55
C GLY A 104 7.52 -0.57 11.66
N LEU A 105 7.48 0.05 10.48
CA LEU A 105 6.40 -0.20 9.52
C LEU A 105 6.54 -1.62 8.97
N ARG A 106 5.42 -2.31 8.75
CA ARG A 106 5.41 -3.62 8.12
C ARG A 106 4.83 -3.53 6.70
N VAL A 107 5.52 -4.11 5.73
CA VAL A 107 4.90 -4.46 4.44
C VAL A 107 4.12 -5.76 4.63
N ALA A 108 2.82 -5.70 4.39
CA ALA A 108 1.89 -6.80 4.63
C ALA A 108 1.40 -7.47 3.33
N GLY A 109 1.60 -6.80 2.19
CA GLY A 109 1.29 -7.36 0.88
C GLY A 109 2.10 -6.72 -0.22
N ARG A 110 2.44 -7.53 -1.22
CA ARG A 110 3.22 -7.15 -2.41
C ARG A 110 2.55 -7.62 -3.70
N SER A 111 2.89 -7.01 -4.83
CA SER A 111 2.41 -7.43 -6.15
C SER A 111 2.78 -8.88 -6.47
N GLY A 112 2.14 -9.48 -7.48
CA GLY A 112 2.39 -10.86 -7.90
C GLY A 112 3.85 -11.19 -8.24
N ASP A 113 4.66 -10.21 -8.63
CA ASP A 113 6.09 -10.31 -8.91
C ASP A 113 7.00 -9.91 -7.73
N ASP A 114 6.40 -9.68 -6.56
CA ASP A 114 7.04 -9.29 -5.29
C ASP A 114 7.74 -7.91 -5.31
N GLN A 115 7.57 -7.14 -6.40
CA GLN A 115 8.29 -5.87 -6.58
C GLN A 115 7.61 -4.69 -5.89
N LEU A 116 6.28 -4.60 -5.93
CA LEU A 116 5.54 -3.41 -5.50
C LEU A 116 4.88 -3.64 -4.15
N VAL A 117 4.89 -2.62 -3.31
CA VAL A 117 4.19 -2.65 -2.01
C VAL A 117 2.71 -2.32 -2.23
N GLU A 118 1.85 -3.25 -1.86
CA GLU A 118 0.39 -3.11 -2.01
C GLU A 118 -0.30 -2.80 -0.69
N ILE A 119 0.23 -3.31 0.42
CA ILE A 119 -0.39 -3.18 1.74
C ILE A 119 0.69 -2.91 2.78
N ILE A 120 0.43 -1.94 3.66
CA ILE A 120 1.24 -1.64 4.83
C ILE A 120 0.41 -1.74 6.12
N GLU A 121 1.07 -2.13 7.20
CA GLU A 121 0.53 -2.24 8.55
C GLU A 121 1.44 -1.53 9.55
N VAL A 122 0.85 -1.01 10.64
CA VAL A 122 1.60 -0.52 11.81
C VAL A 122 1.38 -1.51 12.96
N PRO A 123 2.35 -2.40 13.27
CA PRO A 123 2.14 -3.53 14.18
C PRO A 123 1.74 -3.14 15.61
N ASN A 124 2.16 -1.97 16.10
CA ASN A 124 1.88 -1.51 17.46
C ASN A 124 0.57 -0.71 17.60
N HIS A 125 -0.31 -0.76 16.59
CA HIS A 125 -1.63 -0.14 16.64
C HIS A 125 -2.72 -1.23 16.71
N PRO A 126 -3.82 -1.05 17.48
CA PRO A 126 -4.86 -2.07 17.64
C PRO A 126 -5.47 -2.55 16.32
N TRP A 127 -5.55 -1.66 15.33
CA TRP A 127 -5.93 -2.00 13.97
C TRP A 127 -5.45 -0.89 13.02
N PHE A 128 -4.45 -1.15 12.18
CA PHE A 128 -3.97 -0.18 11.19
C PHE A 128 -3.54 -0.90 9.92
N VAL A 129 -4.29 -0.68 8.84
CA VAL A 129 -4.05 -1.25 7.52
C VAL A 129 -4.25 -0.14 6.50
N ALA A 130 -3.37 -0.06 5.50
CA ALA A 130 -3.57 0.79 4.34
C ALA A 130 -3.13 0.05 3.06
N CYS A 131 -3.90 0.19 1.98
CA CYS A 131 -3.64 -0.50 0.70
C CYS A 131 -3.62 0.45 -0.51
N GLN A 132 -2.94 0.04 -1.59
CA GLN A 132 -2.94 0.72 -2.90
C GLN A 132 -4.22 0.47 -3.70
N PHE A 133 -4.71 -0.77 -3.68
CA PHE A 133 -5.95 -1.14 -4.37
C PHE A 133 -7.20 -0.55 -3.72
N HIS A 134 -8.31 -0.74 -4.42
CA HIS A 134 -9.65 -0.27 -4.08
C HIS A 134 -10.53 -1.44 -3.62
N PRO A 135 -10.50 -1.83 -2.33
CA PRO A 135 -11.31 -2.94 -1.81
C PRO A 135 -12.82 -2.67 -1.91
N GLU A 136 -13.24 -1.43 -2.06
CA GLU A 136 -14.64 -1.05 -2.26
C GLU A 136 -15.22 -1.61 -3.55
N PHE A 137 -14.39 -1.87 -4.57
CA PHE A 137 -14.87 -2.41 -5.85
C PHE A 137 -15.14 -3.92 -5.81
N THR A 138 -14.71 -4.61 -4.75
CA THR A 138 -14.89 -6.05 -4.55
C THR A 138 -15.83 -6.37 -3.38
N SER A 139 -16.24 -5.36 -2.60
CA SER A 139 -17.21 -5.49 -1.52
C SER A 139 -18.65 -5.61 -2.05
N THR A 140 -19.45 -6.54 -1.52
CA THR A 140 -20.88 -6.66 -1.86
C THR A 140 -21.77 -6.79 -0.61
N PRO A 141 -23.09 -6.49 -0.68
CA PRO A 141 -24.00 -6.71 0.45
C PRO A 141 -24.21 -8.17 0.84
N ARG A 142 -23.93 -9.13 -0.07
CA ARG A 142 -24.14 -10.57 0.18
C ARG A 142 -22.94 -11.19 0.86
N ASP A 143 -21.75 -10.84 0.38
CA ASP A 143 -20.49 -11.50 0.76
C ASP A 143 -19.62 -10.61 1.67
N GLY A 144 -19.91 -9.30 1.71
CA GLY A 144 -19.11 -8.32 2.44
C GLY A 144 -17.73 -8.13 1.82
N HIS A 145 -16.78 -7.72 2.66
CA HIS A 145 -15.37 -7.65 2.31
C HIS A 145 -14.51 -7.82 3.58
N PRO A 146 -13.44 -8.63 3.55
CA PRO A 146 -12.61 -8.90 4.72
C PRO A 146 -12.06 -7.65 5.41
N LEU A 147 -11.50 -6.69 4.65
CA LEU A 147 -10.95 -5.46 5.21
C LEU A 147 -12.01 -4.58 5.88
N PHE A 148 -13.17 -4.39 5.26
CA PHE A 148 -14.23 -3.56 5.82
C PHE A 148 -14.88 -4.21 7.04
N ALA A 149 -15.13 -5.53 7.00
CA ALA A 149 -15.62 -6.28 8.16
C ALA A 149 -14.63 -6.21 9.33
N GLY A 150 -13.33 -6.38 9.07
CA GLY A 150 -12.25 -6.23 10.04
C GLY A 150 -12.20 -4.83 10.65
N PHE A 151 -12.28 -3.80 9.81
CA PHE A 151 -12.26 -2.40 10.23
C PHE A 151 -13.45 -2.06 11.14
N VAL A 152 -14.67 -2.41 10.73
CA VAL A 152 -15.89 -2.15 11.53
C VAL A 152 -15.86 -2.91 12.86
N LYS A 153 -15.38 -4.16 12.85
CA LYS A 153 -15.17 -4.93 14.08
C LYS A 153 -14.20 -4.22 15.02
N ALA A 154 -13.05 -3.78 14.53
CA ALA A 154 -12.06 -3.06 15.32
C ALA A 154 -12.59 -1.73 15.87
N ALA A 155 -13.40 -1.01 15.09
CA ALA A 155 -14.07 0.22 15.55
C ALA A 155 -15.04 -0.06 16.70
N ASN A 156 -15.85 -1.13 16.61
CA ASN A 156 -16.76 -1.55 17.68
C ASN A 156 -15.99 -1.96 18.94
N GLU A 157 -14.88 -2.69 18.80
CA GLU A 157 -14.02 -3.05 19.93
C GLU A 157 -13.39 -1.82 20.59
N HIS A 158 -12.97 -0.82 19.79
CA HIS A 158 -12.49 0.45 20.31
C HIS A 158 -13.58 1.18 21.10
N GLN A 159 -14.80 1.28 20.56
CA GLN A 159 -15.93 1.90 21.24
C GLN A 159 -16.21 1.24 22.60
N LYS A 160 -16.20 -0.10 22.68
CA LYS A 160 -16.40 -0.83 23.93
C LYS A 160 -15.31 -0.58 24.96
N ARG A 161 -14.06 -0.39 24.52
CA ARG A 161 -12.94 -0.05 25.41
C ARG A 161 -13.03 1.38 25.95
N GLN A 162 -13.56 2.32 25.17
CA GLN A 162 -13.72 3.72 25.61
C GLN A 162 -14.92 3.93 26.53
N ALA A 163 -15.97 3.12 26.37
CA ALA A 163 -17.19 3.21 27.18
C ALA A 163 -17.06 2.53 28.55
N LYS A 164 -15.99 1.77 28.79
CA LYS A 164 -15.71 1.05 30.03
C LYS A 164 -14.63 1.77 30.83
#